data_AF-R7LYP2-F1
#
_entry.id   AF-R7LYP2-F1
#
_cell.length_a   1.000
_cell.length_b   1.000
_cell.length_c   1.000
_cell.angle_alpha   90.00
_cell.angle_beta   90.00
_cell.angle_gamma   90.00
#
_symmetry.space_group_name_H-M   'P 1'
#
loop_
_entity.id
_entity.type
_entity.pdbx_description
1 polymer ?
#
loop_
_entity_poly.entity_id
_entity_poly.type
_entity_poly.pdbx_seq_one_letter_code
_entity_poly.pdbx_strand_id
1 'polypeptide(L)'
;MIWSEIFGLTKKCKHNNVPIDQDICYCPDCGELVENQWYLVRCACCGMKEVATVRNGEVVPLENFCHNCGSKGYVVERLEKLDCININYATLVREIVKNEINEYTQSWLDVSQTYNGKLKLLQ
;
A
#
# COMPACT_ATOMS: atom_id res chain seq x y z
N MET A 1 30.17 13.67 13.07
CA MET A 1 30.16 12.53 12.12
C MET A 1 29.10 11.56 12.61
N ILE A 2 28.05 11.39 11.80
CA ILE A 2 26.77 10.83 12.21
C ILE A 2 26.83 9.31 12.02
N TRP A 3 26.92 8.57 13.14
CA TRP A 3 27.10 7.11 13.15
C TRP A 3 25.93 6.33 12.54
N SER A 4 24.78 6.97 12.30
CA SER A 4 23.60 6.32 11.71
C SER A 4 23.75 5.97 10.23
N GLU A 5 24.68 6.60 9.50
CA GLU A 5 24.92 6.32 8.07
C GLU A 5 25.77 5.05 7.85
N ILE A 6 26.58 4.65 8.84
CA ILE A 6 27.52 3.52 8.71
C ILE A 6 26.83 2.17 8.92
N PHE A 7 25.72 2.13 9.68
CA PHE A 7 25.05 0.86 10.03
C PHE A 7 23.82 0.52 9.18
N GLY A 8 23.47 1.31 8.16
CA GLY A 8 22.35 1.00 7.24
C GLY A 8 21.02 0.69 7.95
N LEU A 9 20.86 1.17 9.19
CA LEU A 9 19.80 0.76 10.12
C LEU A 9 18.57 1.67 10.03
N THR A 10 18.34 2.27 8.86
CA THR A 10 17.04 2.86 8.55
C THR A 10 16.05 1.70 8.43
N LYS A 11 15.39 1.36 9.55
CA LYS A 11 14.28 0.42 9.55
C LYS A 11 13.26 0.95 8.54
N LYS A 12 13.16 0.32 7.38
CA LYS A 12 12.10 0.61 6.42
C LYS A 12 10.76 0.47 7.13
N CYS A 13 9.91 1.49 7.01
CA CYS A 13 8.58 1.46 7.59
C CYS A 13 7.83 0.24 7.05
N LYS A 14 7.12 -0.49 7.93
CA LYS A 14 6.28 -1.63 7.53
C LYS A 14 4.83 -1.21 7.24
N HIS A 15 4.51 0.07 7.47
CA HIS A 15 3.18 0.63 7.26
C HIS A 15 2.05 -0.09 8.01
N ASN A 16 2.37 -0.69 9.16
CA ASN A 16 1.40 -1.50 9.92
C ASN A 16 0.20 -0.68 10.42
N ASN A 17 0.44 0.61 10.72
CA ASN A 17 -0.57 1.54 11.23
C ASN A 17 -1.38 2.24 10.11
N VAL A 18 -1.16 1.88 8.85
CA VAL A 18 -1.98 2.37 7.72
C VAL A 18 -3.38 1.77 7.84
N PRO A 19 -4.44 2.59 7.94
CA PRO A 19 -5.82 2.12 7.99
C PRO A 19 -6.14 1.23 6.77
N ILE A 20 -6.87 0.14 6.99
CA ILE A 20 -7.15 -0.88 5.96
C ILE A 20 -8.46 -0.56 5.21
N ASP A 21 -9.30 0.31 5.78
CA ASP A 21 -10.58 0.76 5.23
C ASP A 21 -10.44 1.80 4.10
N GLN A 22 -9.24 2.34 3.90
CA GLN A 22 -8.94 3.32 2.85
C GLN A 22 -8.02 2.68 1.81
N ASP A 23 -8.34 2.82 0.53
CA ASP A 23 -7.52 2.26 -0.55
C ASP A 23 -6.17 2.96 -0.67
N ILE A 24 -6.12 4.28 -0.44
CA ILE A 24 -4.89 5.08 -0.48
C ILE A 24 -4.90 6.05 0.70
N CYS A 25 -3.83 6.06 1.51
CA CYS A 25 -3.68 7.04 2.60
C CYS A 25 -2.21 7.22 3.01
N TYR A 26 -1.95 8.30 3.76
CA TYR A 26 -0.61 8.58 4.28
C TYR A 26 -0.33 7.72 5.52
N CYS A 27 0.88 7.16 5.58
CA CYS A 27 1.33 6.43 6.75
C CYS A 27 1.59 7.37 7.92
N PRO A 28 0.97 7.18 9.10
CA PRO A 28 1.15 8.07 10.25
C PRO A 28 2.57 8.00 10.84
N ASP A 29 3.32 6.92 10.58
CA ASP A 29 4.65 6.70 11.14
C ASP A 29 5.77 7.34 10.30
N CYS A 30 5.64 7.35 8.97
CA CYS A 30 6.69 7.83 8.05
C CYS A 30 6.24 8.92 7.07
N GLY A 31 4.95 9.21 6.96
CA GLY A 31 4.41 10.23 6.05
C GLY A 31 4.38 9.83 4.57
N GLU A 32 4.80 8.61 4.20
CA GLU A 32 4.71 8.13 2.82
C GLU A 32 3.25 7.86 2.42
N LEU A 33 2.92 8.14 1.15
CA LEU A 33 1.62 7.80 0.58
C LEU A 33 1.62 6.30 0.24
N VAL A 34 0.69 5.56 0.83
CA VAL A 34 0.61 4.11 0.71
C VAL A 34 -0.73 3.71 0.10
N GLU A 35 -0.69 2.82 -0.87
CA GLU A 35 -1.86 2.14 -1.44
C GLU A 35 -2.00 0.74 -0.82
N ASN A 36 -3.19 0.44 -0.30
CA ASN A 36 -3.58 -0.88 0.16
C ASN A 36 -4.11 -1.68 -1.04
N GLN A 37 -3.39 -2.72 -1.44
CA GLN A 37 -3.76 -3.57 -2.56
C GLN A 37 -4.10 -4.98 -2.04
N TRP A 38 -5.20 -5.53 -2.54
CA TRP A 38 -5.66 -6.86 -2.17
C TRP A 38 -5.40 -7.86 -3.27
N TYR A 39 -4.88 -9.03 -2.91
CA TYR A 39 -4.53 -10.08 -3.87
C TYR A 39 -5.16 -11.42 -3.50
N LEU A 40 -5.59 -12.15 -4.51
CA LEU A 40 -5.96 -13.56 -4.42
C LEU A 40 -4.91 -14.43 -5.11
N VAL A 41 -4.77 -15.65 -4.61
CA VAL A 41 -4.03 -16.70 -5.30
C VAL A 41 -5.00 -17.80 -5.69
N ARG A 42 -4.90 -18.25 -6.94
CA ARG A 42 -5.67 -19.37 -7.47
C ARG A 42 -4.77 -20.40 -8.11
N CYS A 43 -5.17 -21.65 -8.03
CA CYS A 43 -4.54 -22.70 -8.81
C CYS A 43 -4.67 -22.43 -10.30
N ALA A 44 -3.55 -22.42 -11.04
CA ALA A 44 -3.54 -22.21 -12.48
C ALA A 44 -4.20 -23.35 -13.28
N CYS A 45 -4.36 -24.53 -12.65
CA CYS A 45 -4.94 -25.71 -13.29
C CYS A 45 -6.47 -25.79 -13.10
N CYS A 46 -6.97 -25.59 -11.87
CA CYS A 46 -8.39 -25.79 -11.56
C CYS A 46 -9.12 -24.54 -11.05
N GLY A 47 -8.43 -23.41 -10.88
CA GLY A 47 -9.03 -22.13 -10.46
C GLY A 47 -9.43 -22.06 -8.98
N MET A 48 -9.18 -23.12 -8.20
CA MET A 48 -9.50 -23.17 -6.78
C MET A 48 -8.68 -22.10 -6.02
N LYS A 49 -9.35 -21.36 -5.13
CA LYS A 49 -8.73 -20.31 -4.32
C LYS A 49 -7.82 -20.93 -3.28
N GLU A 50 -6.60 -20.42 -3.18
CA GLU A 50 -5.63 -20.88 -2.19
C GLU A 50 -5.37 -19.77 -1.18
N VAL A 51 -5.06 -20.15 0.05
CA VAL A 51 -4.66 -19.18 1.07
C VAL A 51 -3.32 -18.59 0.64
N ALA A 52 -3.26 -17.27 0.51
CA ALA A 52 -2.07 -16.56 0.07
C ALA A 52 -1.23 -16.05 1.25
N THR A 53 0.05 -15.81 1.00
CA THR A 53 0.98 -15.19 1.93
C THR A 53 2.01 -14.34 1.18
N VAL A 54 2.67 -13.41 1.86
CA VAL A 54 3.74 -12.60 1.28
C VAL A 54 5.09 -13.19 1.67
N ARG A 55 5.87 -13.66 0.69
CA ARG A 55 7.26 -14.11 0.88
C ARG A 55 8.16 -13.25 0.02
N ASN A 56 9.18 -12.64 0.63
CA ASN A 56 10.14 -11.76 -0.07
C ASN A 56 9.50 -10.62 -0.90
N GLY A 57 8.32 -10.13 -0.49
CA GLY A 57 7.58 -9.08 -1.21
C GLY A 57 6.68 -9.58 -2.35
N GLU A 58 6.67 -10.88 -2.60
CA GLU A 58 5.81 -11.50 -3.62
C GLU A 58 4.64 -12.23 -2.95
N VAL A 59 3.46 -12.13 -3.58
CA VAL A 59 2.27 -12.87 -3.16
C VAL A 59 2.34 -14.28 -3.73
N VAL A 60 2.33 -15.27 -2.84
CA VAL A 60 2.47 -16.70 -3.18
C VAL A 60 1.44 -17.52 -2.40
N PRO A 61 1.06 -18.73 -2.86
CA PRO A 61 0.25 -19.60 -2.04
C PRO A 61 1.01 -20.02 -0.77
N LEU A 62 0.28 -20.19 0.32
CA LEU A 62 0.84 -20.62 1.61
C LEU A 62 1.52 -21.99 1.47
N GLU A 63 0.84 -22.90 0.78
CA GLU A 63 1.34 -24.23 0.43
C GLU A 63 1.87 -24.24 -1.01
N ASN A 64 2.84 -25.09 -1.31
CA ASN A 64 3.46 -25.15 -2.65
C ASN A 64 2.67 -26.01 -3.65
N PHE A 65 1.45 -26.41 -3.31
CA PHE A 65 0.60 -27.27 -4.14
C PHE A 65 -0.88 -27.01 -3.87
N CYS A 66 -1.69 -27.30 -4.89
CA CYS A 66 -3.14 -27.19 -4.81
C CYS A 66 -3.74 -28.37 -4.05
N HIS A 67 -4.54 -28.08 -3.02
CA HIS A 67 -5.23 -29.11 -2.24
C HIS A 67 -6.30 -29.88 -3.04
N ASN A 68 -6.76 -29.33 -4.17
CA ASN A 68 -7.77 -29.97 -5.02
C ASN A 68 -7.14 -30.88 -6.09
N CYS A 69 -6.17 -30.38 -6.85
CA CYS A 69 -5.61 -31.11 -7.99
C CYS A 69 -4.11 -31.46 -7.89
N GLY A 70 -3.42 -31.05 -6.83
CA GLY A 70 -1.99 -31.30 -6.62
C GLY A 70 -1.03 -30.51 -7.51
N SER A 71 -1.55 -29.65 -8.42
CA SER A 71 -0.72 -28.78 -9.25
C SER A 71 0.07 -27.79 -8.40
N LYS A 72 1.27 -27.42 -8.84
CA LYS A 72 2.11 -26.38 -8.22
C LYS A 72 1.96 -25.01 -8.87
N GLY A 73 1.29 -24.95 -10.02
CA GLY A 73 1.08 -23.71 -10.76
C GLY A 73 -0.02 -22.88 -10.12
N TYR A 74 0.22 -21.58 -9.98
CA TYR A 74 -0.74 -20.63 -9.43
C TYR A 74 -0.76 -19.32 -10.25
N VAL A 75 -1.85 -18.57 -10.10
CA VAL A 75 -2.06 -17.23 -10.65
C VAL A 75 -2.37 -16.29 -9.51
N VAL A 76 -1.79 -15.10 -9.56
CA VAL A 76 -2.04 -14.01 -8.62
C VAL A 76 -2.99 -13.00 -9.27
N GLU A 77 -4.09 -12.69 -8.61
CA GLU A 77 -5.11 -11.76 -9.10
C GLU A 77 -5.23 -10.57 -8.15
N ARG A 78 -5.11 -9.34 -8.67
CA ARG A 78 -5.41 -8.12 -7.89
C ARG A 78 -6.92 -7.93 -7.83
N LEU A 79 -7.43 -7.65 -6.63
CA LEU A 79 -8.82 -7.26 -6.41
C LEU A 79 -8.93 -5.73 -6.41
N GLU A 80 -9.93 -5.20 -7.13
CA GLU A 80 -10.28 -3.79 -7.05
C GLU A 80 -10.90 -3.44 -5.69
N LYS A 81 -11.72 -4.34 -5.14
CA LYS A 81 -12.38 -4.18 -3.86
C LYS A 81 -12.49 -5.51 -3.14
N LEU A 82 -12.26 -5.50 -1.83
CA LEU A 82 -12.42 -6.67 -0.99
C LEU A 82 -13.90 -6.93 -0.68
N ASP A 83 -14.35 -8.16 -0.88
CA ASP A 83 -15.69 -8.63 -0.52
C ASP A 83 -15.64 -9.74 0.55
N CYS A 84 -16.80 -10.06 1.12
CA CYS A 84 -16.95 -11.04 2.20
C CYS A 84 -16.68 -12.48 1.78
N ILE A 85 -16.70 -12.80 0.48
CA ILE A 85 -16.44 -14.15 -0.04
C ILE A 85 -14.92 -14.36 -0.15
N ASN A 86 -14.21 -13.29 -0.51
CA ASN A 86 -12.79 -13.31 -0.80
C ASN A 86 -11.91 -12.98 0.42
N ILE A 87 -12.47 -12.35 1.46
CA ILE A 87 -11.72 -11.93 2.67
C ILE A 87 -10.87 -13.02 3.32
N ASN A 88 -11.31 -14.27 3.32
CA ASN A 88 -10.58 -15.38 3.94
C ASN A 88 -9.39 -15.89 3.11
N TYR A 89 -9.31 -15.49 1.84
CA TYR A 89 -8.24 -15.90 0.91
C TYR A 89 -7.35 -14.72 0.51
N ALA A 90 -7.85 -13.50 0.68
CA ALA A 90 -7.17 -12.29 0.24
C ALA A 90 -5.97 -11.95 1.13
N THR A 91 -4.90 -11.50 0.50
CA THR A 91 -3.70 -10.99 1.15
C THR A 91 -3.55 -9.50 0.87
N LEU A 92 -3.35 -8.72 1.94
CA LEU A 92 -3.07 -7.29 1.87
C LEU A 92 -1.59 -7.06 1.58
N VAL A 93 -1.30 -6.28 0.56
CA VAL A 93 0.03 -5.74 0.23
C VAL A 93 -0.06 -4.22 0.28
N ARG A 94 0.93 -3.60 0.92
CA ARG A 94 1.02 -2.15 1.04
C ARG A 94 2.13 -1.65 0.14
N GLU A 95 1.80 -0.86 -0.87
CA GLU A 95 2.74 -0.32 -1.84
C GLU A 95 2.88 1.19 -1.66
N ILE A 96 4.12 1.70 -1.74
CA ILE A 96 4.37 3.14 -1.69
C ILE A 96 4.04 3.73 -3.05
N VAL A 97 3.10 4.68 -3.08
CA VAL A 97 2.74 5.40 -4.30
C VAL A 97 3.89 6.34 -4.64
N LYS A 98 4.64 5.99 -5.68
CA LYS A 98 5.69 6.87 -6.22
C LYS A 98 5.01 8.00 -6.99
N ASN A 99 5.13 9.21 -6.46
CA ASN A 99 4.64 10.38 -7.16
C ASN A 99 5.69 10.80 -8.20
N GLU A 100 5.37 10.72 -9.49
CA GLU A 100 6.30 11.08 -10.58
C GLU A 100 6.41 12.60 -10.80
N ILE A 101 5.78 13.41 -9.96
CA ILE A 101 5.81 14.87 -10.06
C ILE A 101 7.16 15.38 -9.55
N ASN A 102 8.14 15.41 -10.45
CA ASN A 102 9.50 15.87 -10.15
C ASN A 102 9.63 17.40 -10.12
N GLU A 103 8.68 18.15 -10.67
CA GLU A 103 8.75 19.61 -10.79
C GLU A 103 7.41 20.26 -10.42
N TYR A 104 7.38 20.96 -9.29
CA TYR A 104 6.30 21.87 -8.96
C TYR A 104 6.85 23.13 -8.28
N THR A 105 6.29 24.29 -8.63
CA THR A 105 6.61 25.57 -8.00
C THR A 105 5.49 25.90 -7.02
N GLN A 106 5.79 25.91 -5.73
CA GLN A 106 4.88 26.41 -4.69
C GLN A 106 5.36 27.79 -4.25
N SER A 107 4.45 28.77 -4.32
CA SER A 107 4.70 30.13 -3.85
C SER A 107 3.73 30.43 -2.71
N TRP A 108 4.25 30.69 -1.51
CA TRP A 108 3.44 31.25 -0.43
C TRP A 108 3.18 32.72 -0.74
N LEU A 109 1.91 33.06 -0.94
CA LEU A 109 1.48 34.44 -1.10
C LEU A 109 0.83 34.89 0.20
N ASP A 110 1.30 36.02 0.73
CA ASP A 110 0.60 36.66 1.84
C ASP A 110 -0.81 37.07 1.39
N VAL A 111 -1.77 36.94 2.30
CA VAL A 111 -3.18 37.27 2.01
C VAL A 111 -3.35 38.73 1.56
N SER A 112 -2.45 39.61 1.99
CA SER A 112 -2.36 41.02 1.57
C SER A 112 -2.10 41.20 0.06
N GLN A 113 -1.53 40.21 -0.62
CA GLN A 113 -1.16 40.28 -2.03
C GLN A 113 -2.28 39.78 -2.98
N THR A 114 -3.31 39.11 -2.46
CA THR A 114 -4.33 38.43 -3.27
C THR A 114 -5.77 38.82 -2.94
N TYR A 115 -6.03 39.45 -1.78
CA TYR A 115 -7.37 39.80 -1.33
C TYR A 115 -7.57 41.31 -1.22
N ASN A 116 -8.41 41.89 -2.09
CA ASN A 116 -8.80 43.32 -2.06
C ASN A 116 -9.86 43.67 -1.00
N GLY A 117 -10.22 42.73 -0.12
CA GLY A 117 -11.21 42.94 0.94
C GLY A 117 -10.57 43.15 2.32
N LYS A 118 -11.30 43.78 3.24
CA LYS A 118 -10.90 43.86 4.64
C LYS A 118 -11.15 42.50 5.31
N LEU A 119 -10.09 41.75 5.61
CA LEU A 119 -10.20 40.54 6.44
C LEU A 119 -10.70 40.95 7.82
N LYS A 120 -11.93 40.54 8.17
CA LYS A 120 -12.36 40.57 9.57
C LYS A 120 -11.69 39.41 10.27
N LEU A 121 -10.71 39.71 11.11
CA LEU A 121 -10.22 38.75 12.10
C LEU A 121 -11.42 38.38 12.99
N LEU A 122 -11.69 37.08 13.11
CA LEU A 122 -12.62 36.57 14.12
C LEU A 122 -11.96 36.86 15.48
N GLN A 123 -12.60 37.74 16.25
CA GLN A 123 -12.23 38.04 17.63
C GLN A 123 -12.58 36.88 18.55
#